data_AF-A0A7C6FUV7-F1
#
_entry.id   AF-A0A7C6FUV7-F1
#
_cell.length_a   1.000
_cell.length_b   1.000
_cell.length_c   1.000
_cell.angle_alpha   90.00
_cell.angle_beta   90.00
_cell.angle_gamma   90.00
#
_symmetry.space_group_name_H-M   'P 1'
#
loop_
_entity.id
_entity.type
_entity.pdbx_description
1 polymer ?
#
loop_
_entity_poly.entity_id
_entity_poly.type
_entity_poly.pdbx_seq_one_letter_code
_entity_poly.pdbx_strand_id
1 'polypeptide(L)'
;MPEPKKKHSAHPCSDKEGTLPSCAPLAVGFIPFQQENPPQYKVSEALTKGTLFPGLDLPWFNVSNTSNPYEGTPLGELMALSFAIKELNLYLDTHKNDAEALDMLKKLNKLYVEATEKFNKMYGPMMVTDITFGDEYTWLQDPWPWEFGQRGGSR
;
A
#
# COMPACT_ATOMS: atom_id res chain seq x y z
N MET A 1 28.44 -37.65 39.08
CA MET A 1 27.03 -37.61 38.66
C MET A 1 26.93 -36.74 37.43
N PRO A 2 26.48 -37.25 36.27
CA PRO A 2 26.17 -36.37 35.15
C PRO A 2 24.84 -35.66 35.43
N GLU A 3 24.82 -34.34 35.27
CA GLU A 3 23.64 -33.50 35.48
C GLU A 3 22.50 -33.87 34.51
N PRO A 4 21.22 -33.75 34.92
CA PRO A 4 20.10 -34.02 34.04
C PRO A 4 20.04 -32.94 32.96
N LYS A 5 20.26 -33.33 31.70
CA LYS A 5 20.02 -32.48 30.53
C LYS A 5 18.55 -32.04 30.54
N LYS A 6 18.28 -30.79 30.90
CA LYS A 6 16.97 -30.17 30.71
C LYS A 6 16.64 -30.23 29.22
N LYS A 7 15.62 -31.01 28.86
CA LYS A 7 15.05 -30.98 27.51
C LYS A 7 14.41 -29.60 27.33
N HIS A 8 15.04 -28.73 26.55
CA HIS A 8 14.37 -27.54 26.05
C HIS A 8 13.23 -28.01 25.15
N SER A 9 11.99 -27.83 25.59
CA SER A 9 10.84 -27.96 24.70
C SER A 9 10.95 -26.86 23.65
N ALA A 10 11.22 -27.22 22.41
CA ALA A 10 11.14 -26.30 21.29
C ALA A 10 9.69 -25.86 21.17
N HIS A 11 9.37 -24.65 21.64
CA HIS A 11 8.10 -24.04 21.30
C HIS A 11 8.14 -23.71 19.80
N PRO A 12 7.20 -24.20 18.99
CA PRO A 12 7.10 -23.76 17.61
C PRO A 12 6.83 -22.25 17.60
N CYS A 13 7.59 -21.50 16.80
CA CYS A 13 7.37 -20.08 16.63
C CYS A 13 5.97 -19.87 16.02
N SER A 14 5.21 -18.91 16.55
CA SER A 14 3.98 -18.42 15.93
C SER A 14 4.29 -17.49 14.74
N ASP A 15 3.26 -17.10 13.98
CA ASP A 15 3.43 -16.22 12.81
C ASP A 15 3.99 -14.84 13.17
N LYS A 16 3.78 -14.39 14.41
CA LYS A 16 4.29 -13.11 14.94
C LYS A 16 5.70 -13.23 15.51
N GLU A 17 6.27 -14.42 15.50
CA GLU A 17 7.59 -14.73 16.02
C GLU A 17 8.49 -15.22 14.88
N GLY A 18 9.78 -14.95 15.02
CA GLY A 18 10.78 -15.37 14.04
C GLY A 18 11.95 -16.10 14.68
N THR A 19 12.74 -16.76 13.86
CA THR A 19 13.89 -17.55 14.32
C THR A 19 15.11 -16.66 14.54
N LEU A 20 15.79 -16.84 15.66
CA LEU A 20 17.10 -16.21 15.90
C LEU A 20 18.22 -17.10 15.36
N PRO A 21 19.36 -16.53 14.95
CA PRO A 21 20.50 -17.33 14.52
C PRO A 21 20.99 -18.23 15.66
N SER A 22 21.37 -19.47 15.33
CA SER A 22 21.83 -20.47 16.31
C SER A 22 23.11 -20.06 17.04
N CYS A 23 23.95 -19.27 16.37
CA CYS A 23 25.16 -18.65 16.91
C CYS A 23 25.19 -17.19 16.46
N ALA A 24 25.49 -16.28 17.39
CA ALA A 24 25.50 -14.84 17.14
C ALA A 24 26.63 -14.16 17.93
N PRO A 25 27.31 -13.14 17.38
CA PRO A 25 28.31 -12.37 18.13
C PRO A 25 27.69 -11.65 19.33
N LEU A 26 28.45 -11.56 20.43
CA LEU A 26 28.07 -10.81 21.62
C LEU A 26 27.98 -9.30 21.32
N ALA A 27 27.13 -8.59 22.08
CA ALA A 27 26.92 -7.14 21.99
C ALA A 27 26.29 -6.62 20.68
N VAL A 28 25.69 -7.48 19.86
CA VAL A 28 24.90 -7.11 18.69
C VAL A 28 23.41 -7.38 18.94
N GLY A 29 22.54 -6.46 18.54
CA GLY A 29 21.09 -6.68 18.54
C GLY A 29 20.67 -7.49 17.32
N PHE A 30 19.85 -8.53 17.50
CA PHE A 30 19.35 -9.38 16.41
C PHE A 30 17.86 -9.18 16.22
N ILE A 31 17.45 -9.12 14.97
CA ILE A 31 16.04 -9.12 14.56
C ILE A 31 15.68 -10.57 14.22
N PRO A 32 14.60 -11.12 14.77
CA PRO A 32 14.17 -12.49 14.45
C PRO A 32 13.81 -12.59 12.97
N PHE A 33 14.26 -13.66 12.31
CA PHE A 33 13.99 -13.93 10.90
C PHE A 33 12.58 -14.48 10.72
N GLN A 34 11.90 -14.02 9.67
CA GLN A 34 10.62 -14.59 9.26
C GLN A 34 10.77 -16.08 8.94
N GLN A 35 9.77 -16.88 9.28
CA GLN A 35 9.79 -18.33 9.08
C GLN A 35 9.89 -18.71 7.59
N GLU A 36 10.39 -19.91 7.31
CA GLU A 36 10.35 -20.48 5.96
C GLU A 36 8.89 -20.82 5.61
N ASN A 37 8.35 -20.14 4.61
CA ASN A 37 6.95 -20.26 4.14
C ASN A 37 5.88 -19.88 5.20
N PRO A 38 5.83 -18.61 5.62
CA PRO A 38 4.83 -18.12 6.55
C PRO A 38 3.45 -18.04 5.86
N PRO A 39 2.34 -18.05 6.64
CA PRO A 39 1.02 -17.85 6.06
C PRO A 39 0.94 -16.49 5.36
N GLN A 40 0.17 -16.44 4.29
CA GLN A 40 0.02 -15.26 3.44
C GLN A 40 -1.45 -14.90 3.33
N TYR A 41 -1.72 -13.59 3.32
CA TYR A 41 -3.03 -13.07 2.98
C TYR A 41 -3.36 -13.32 1.51
N LYS A 42 -4.65 -13.35 1.19
CA LYS A 42 -5.10 -13.27 -0.21
C LYS A 42 -4.71 -11.90 -0.77
N VAL A 43 -4.49 -11.80 -2.09
CA VAL A 43 -3.98 -10.57 -2.73
C VAL A 43 -4.80 -9.31 -2.38
N SER A 44 -6.14 -9.40 -2.37
CA SER A 44 -7.01 -8.26 -2.02
C SER A 44 -6.89 -7.85 -0.54
N GLU A 45 -6.75 -8.82 0.35
CA GLU A 45 -6.55 -8.59 1.78
C GLU A 45 -5.15 -8.04 2.04
N ALA A 46 -4.12 -8.60 1.40
CA ALA A 46 -2.74 -8.10 1.47
C ALA A 46 -2.62 -6.66 1.00
N LEU A 47 -3.33 -6.30 -0.07
CA LEU A 47 -3.38 -4.93 -0.59
C LEU A 47 -3.99 -3.97 0.43
N THR A 48 -5.10 -4.37 1.07
CA THR A 48 -5.73 -3.59 2.14
C THR A 48 -4.80 -3.43 3.34
N LYS A 49 -4.16 -4.53 3.74
CA LYS A 49 -3.29 -4.61 4.90
C LYS A 49 -1.96 -3.88 4.70
N GLY A 50 -1.51 -3.74 3.46
CA GLY A 50 -0.20 -3.20 3.11
C GLY A 50 0.96 -4.18 3.34
N THR A 51 0.65 -5.45 3.63
CA THR A 51 1.62 -6.52 3.83
C THR A 51 1.03 -7.85 3.37
N LEU A 52 1.86 -8.73 2.82
CA LEU A 52 1.45 -10.08 2.46
C LEU A 52 1.36 -10.99 3.68
N PHE A 53 2.03 -10.64 4.77
CA PHE A 53 2.28 -11.54 5.89
C PHE A 53 1.54 -11.09 7.16
N PRO A 54 0.64 -11.93 7.73
CA PRO A 54 -0.08 -11.61 8.96
C PRO A 54 0.82 -11.32 10.17
N GLY A 55 1.98 -11.98 10.22
CA GLY A 55 3.00 -11.74 11.25
C GLY A 55 3.56 -10.32 11.25
N LEU A 56 3.49 -9.64 10.11
CA LEU A 56 3.96 -8.27 9.90
C LEU A 56 2.81 -7.25 9.84
N ASP A 57 1.55 -7.66 10.02
CA ASP A 57 0.41 -6.74 10.18
C ASP A 57 0.46 -6.16 11.61
N LEU A 58 1.35 -5.18 11.81
CA LEU A 58 1.57 -4.53 13.09
C LEU A 58 0.73 -3.25 13.17
N PRO A 59 -0.32 -3.20 14.01
CA PRO A 59 -1.19 -2.04 14.09
C PRO A 59 -0.45 -0.85 14.74
N TRP A 60 -0.55 0.32 14.13
CA TRP A 60 -0.04 1.58 14.68
C TRP A 60 -1.09 2.18 15.61
N PHE A 61 -0.76 2.41 16.89
CA PHE A 61 -1.74 2.85 17.91
C PHE A 61 -3.04 2.03 17.93
N ASN A 62 -2.96 0.70 17.77
CA ASN A 62 -4.12 -0.21 17.68
C ASN A 62 -5.04 0.09 16.47
N VAL A 63 -4.54 0.81 15.48
CA VAL A 63 -5.19 1.02 14.18
C VAL A 63 -4.50 0.12 13.16
N SER A 64 -5.26 -0.80 12.58
CA SER A 64 -4.87 -1.59 11.41
C SER A 64 -5.68 -1.14 10.21
N ASN A 65 -5.13 -1.30 9.01
CA ASN A 65 -5.93 -1.17 7.80
C ASN A 65 -6.89 -2.36 7.74
N THR A 66 -8.18 -2.10 7.88
CA THR A 66 -9.22 -3.15 7.92
C THR A 66 -9.98 -3.23 6.61
N SER A 67 -10.04 -2.12 5.87
CA SER A 67 -10.64 -2.02 4.55
C SER A 67 -9.80 -1.09 3.69
N ASN A 68 -9.84 -1.29 2.38
CA ASN A 68 -9.35 -0.30 1.43
C ASN A 68 -10.47 0.75 1.24
N PRO A 69 -10.33 1.97 1.80
CA PRO A 69 -11.39 2.98 1.71
C PRO A 69 -11.63 3.48 0.28
N TYR A 70 -10.74 3.13 -0.66
CA TYR A 70 -10.79 3.56 -2.05
C TYR A 70 -11.28 2.46 -2.99
N GLU A 71 -11.56 1.24 -2.50
CA GLU A 71 -12.04 0.14 -3.34
C GLU A 71 -13.39 0.52 -3.99
N GLY A 72 -13.47 0.39 -5.31
CA GLY A 72 -14.66 0.75 -6.10
C GLY A 72 -14.96 2.25 -6.18
N THR A 73 -14.08 3.11 -5.66
CA THR A 73 -14.23 4.57 -5.77
C THR A 73 -13.53 5.10 -7.03
N PRO A 74 -13.99 6.23 -7.61
CA PRO A 74 -13.30 6.87 -8.73
C PRO A 74 -11.83 7.20 -8.44
N LEU A 75 -11.50 7.55 -7.18
CA LEU A 75 -10.13 7.79 -6.75
C LEU A 75 -9.30 6.50 -6.72
N GLY A 76 -9.87 5.40 -6.25
CA GLY A 76 -9.22 4.08 -6.26
C GLY A 76 -8.90 3.59 -7.67
N GLU A 77 -9.83 3.78 -8.61
CA GLU A 77 -9.60 3.48 -10.03
C GLU A 77 -8.44 4.29 -10.61
N LEU A 78 -8.38 5.60 -10.31
CA LEU A 78 -7.28 6.46 -10.73
C LEU A 78 -5.92 6.03 -10.16
N MET A 79 -5.88 5.70 -8.87
CA MET A 79 -4.65 5.20 -8.22
C MET A 79 -4.20 3.88 -8.85
N ALA A 80 -5.13 2.95 -9.13
CA ALA A 80 -4.81 1.68 -9.77
C ALA A 80 -4.26 1.87 -11.19
N LEU A 81 -4.87 2.75 -11.99
CA LEU A 81 -4.37 3.10 -13.33
C LEU A 81 -2.99 3.74 -13.26
N SER A 82 -2.78 4.70 -12.36
CA SER A 82 -1.50 5.37 -12.16
C SER A 82 -0.38 4.39 -11.79
N PHE A 83 -0.67 3.47 -10.87
CA PHE A 83 0.26 2.41 -10.47
C PHE A 83 0.62 1.51 -11.66
N ALA A 84 -0.37 1.02 -12.40
CA ALA A 84 -0.14 0.15 -13.56
C ALA A 84 0.69 0.85 -14.65
N ILE A 85 0.45 2.14 -14.91
CA ILE A 85 1.26 2.94 -15.84
C ILE A 85 2.71 3.02 -15.38
N LYS A 86 2.94 3.28 -14.08
CA LYS A 86 4.28 3.41 -13.52
C LYS A 86 5.07 2.10 -13.61
N GLU A 87 4.45 0.99 -13.22
CA GLU A 87 5.07 -0.34 -13.27
C GLU A 87 5.38 -0.76 -14.71
N LEU A 88 4.45 -0.54 -15.65
CA LEU A 88 4.65 -0.91 -17.04
C LEU A 88 5.72 -0.04 -17.72
N ASN A 89 5.81 1.25 -17.35
CA ASN A 89 6.90 2.11 -17.79
C ASN A 89 8.26 1.60 -17.28
N LEU A 90 8.34 1.21 -16.00
CA LEU A 90 9.55 0.64 -15.41
C LEU A 90 9.97 -0.66 -16.11
N TYR A 91 9.00 -1.52 -16.48
CA TYR A 91 9.29 -2.72 -17.28
C TYR A 91 9.90 -2.35 -18.64
N LEU A 92 9.33 -1.36 -19.34
CA LEU A 92 9.80 -0.91 -20.66
C LEU A 92 11.20 -0.28 -20.63
N ASP A 93 11.66 0.26 -19.49
CA ASP A 93 13.05 0.74 -19.34
C ASP A 93 14.08 -0.38 -19.65
N THR A 94 13.72 -1.64 -19.38
CA THR A 94 14.55 -2.82 -19.69
C THR A 94 14.11 -3.55 -20.96
N HIS A 95 12.84 -3.41 -21.38
CA HIS A 95 12.23 -4.13 -22.51
C HIS A 95 11.72 -3.17 -23.61
N LYS A 96 12.53 -2.18 -24.00
CA LYS A 96 12.12 -1.08 -24.90
C LYS A 96 11.51 -1.48 -26.26
N ASN A 97 11.76 -2.71 -26.74
CA ASN A 97 11.28 -3.20 -28.04
C ASN A 97 9.99 -4.03 -27.93
N ASP A 98 9.45 -4.19 -26.72
CA ASP A 98 8.20 -4.90 -26.48
C ASP A 98 7.01 -4.06 -26.95
N ALA A 99 6.53 -4.35 -28.16
CA ALA A 99 5.44 -3.61 -28.80
C ALA A 99 4.08 -3.83 -28.10
N GLU A 100 3.88 -4.99 -27.47
CA GLU A 100 2.64 -5.30 -26.75
C GLU A 100 2.55 -4.50 -25.45
N ALA A 101 3.63 -4.49 -24.68
CA ALA A 101 3.73 -3.67 -23.48
C ALA A 101 3.56 -2.17 -23.78
N LEU A 102 4.11 -1.69 -24.90
CA LEU A 102 3.94 -0.30 -25.32
C LEU A 102 2.48 0.02 -25.70
N ASP A 103 1.78 -0.89 -26.40
CA ASP A 103 0.37 -0.71 -26.74
C ASP A 103 -0.52 -0.71 -25.50
N MET A 104 -0.24 -1.60 -24.54
CA MET A 104 -0.92 -1.61 -23.24
C MET A 104 -0.69 -0.32 -22.47
N LEU A 105 0.54 0.21 -22.43
CA LEU A 105 0.86 1.48 -21.78
C LEU A 105 0.06 2.65 -22.41
N LYS A 106 -0.07 2.68 -23.74
CA LYS A 106 -0.89 3.70 -24.43
C LYS A 106 -2.36 3.62 -24.06
N LYS A 107 -2.92 2.40 -23.99
CA LYS A 107 -4.32 2.18 -23.56
C LYS A 107 -4.54 2.65 -22.12
N LEU A 108 -3.63 2.29 -21.21
CA LEU A 108 -3.71 2.71 -19.81
C LEU A 108 -3.62 4.23 -19.66
N ASN A 109 -2.70 4.88 -20.38
CA ASN A 109 -2.61 6.35 -20.39
C ASN A 109 -3.91 7.01 -20.85
N LYS A 110 -4.55 6.48 -21.92
CA LYS A 110 -5.84 7.00 -22.38
C LYS A 110 -6.93 6.85 -21.31
N LEU A 111 -7.02 5.66 -20.68
CA LEU A 111 -7.99 5.42 -19.60
C LEU A 111 -7.74 6.34 -18.40
N TYR A 112 -6.48 6.59 -18.05
CA TYR A 112 -6.11 7.49 -16.96
C TYR A 112 -6.54 8.94 -17.22
N VAL A 113 -6.33 9.46 -18.44
CA VAL A 113 -6.80 10.80 -18.83
C VAL A 113 -8.33 10.88 -18.74
N GLU A 114 -9.05 9.90 -19.30
CA GLU A 114 -10.52 9.88 -19.25
C GLU A 114 -11.06 9.78 -17.82
N ALA A 115 -10.43 8.97 -16.96
CA ALA A 115 -10.78 8.86 -15.55
C ALA A 115 -10.50 10.16 -14.79
N THR A 116 -9.40 10.85 -15.11
CA THR A 116 -9.01 12.11 -14.46
C THR A 116 -9.99 13.21 -14.83
N GLU A 117 -10.38 13.31 -16.11
CA GLU A 117 -11.40 14.27 -16.55
C GLU A 117 -12.75 14.04 -15.86
N LYS A 118 -13.16 12.78 -15.71
CA LYS A 118 -14.41 12.44 -14.99
C LYS A 118 -14.31 12.80 -13.51
N PHE A 119 -13.19 12.46 -12.87
CA PHE A 119 -12.94 12.78 -11.47
C PHE A 119 -12.97 14.29 -11.23
N ASN A 120 -12.26 15.06 -12.07
CA ASN A 120 -12.17 16.50 -11.94
C ASN A 120 -13.53 17.20 -12.10
N LYS A 121 -14.40 16.68 -12.98
CA LYS A 121 -15.77 17.19 -13.14
C LYS A 121 -16.65 16.95 -11.91
N MET A 122 -16.40 15.88 -11.16
CA MET A 122 -17.22 15.49 -10.01
C MET A 122 -16.71 16.07 -8.68
N TYR A 123 -15.39 16.15 -8.51
CA TYR A 123 -14.74 16.44 -7.24
C TYR A 123 -13.87 17.71 -7.26
N GLY A 124 -13.70 18.35 -8.41
CA GLY A 124 -12.79 19.49 -8.54
C GLY A 124 -11.39 19.11 -9.04
N PRO A 125 -10.55 20.10 -9.36
CA PRO A 125 -9.26 19.88 -10.03
C PRO A 125 -8.26 19.11 -9.14
N MET A 126 -7.76 17.97 -9.63
CA MET A 126 -6.72 17.20 -8.93
C MET A 126 -5.33 17.84 -9.02
N MET A 127 -5.02 18.50 -10.12
CA MET A 127 -3.78 19.27 -10.33
C MET A 127 -4.09 20.73 -10.61
N VAL A 128 -3.18 21.64 -10.25
CA VAL A 128 -3.32 23.08 -10.56
C VAL A 128 -3.45 23.30 -12.08
N THR A 129 -2.81 22.45 -12.88
CA THR A 129 -2.90 22.46 -14.35
C THR A 129 -4.29 22.08 -14.89
N ASP A 130 -5.14 21.46 -14.08
CA ASP A 130 -6.49 21.07 -14.48
C ASP A 130 -7.47 22.25 -14.43
N ILE A 131 -7.06 23.36 -13.81
CA ILE A 131 -7.77 24.64 -13.80
C ILE A 131 -7.62 25.29 -15.18
N THR A 132 -8.35 24.74 -16.15
CA THR A 132 -8.20 25.11 -17.56
C THR A 132 -9.14 26.24 -17.95
N PHE A 133 -10.38 26.25 -17.45
CA PHE A 133 -11.39 27.27 -17.76
C PHE A 133 -12.43 27.42 -16.63
N GLY A 134 -12.70 28.65 -16.22
CA GLY A 134 -13.70 29.02 -15.20
C GLY A 134 -13.48 30.44 -14.70
N ASP A 135 -14.54 31.11 -14.26
CA ASP A 135 -14.47 32.48 -13.70
C ASP A 135 -14.03 32.49 -12.22
N GLU A 136 -13.91 31.31 -11.59
CA GLU A 136 -13.59 31.13 -10.18
C GLU A 136 -12.40 30.18 -9.96
N TYR A 137 -11.62 30.45 -8.90
CA TYR A 137 -10.48 29.63 -8.49
C TYR A 137 -10.92 28.50 -7.57
N THR A 138 -11.09 27.29 -8.12
CA THR A 138 -11.70 26.14 -7.43
C THR A 138 -10.72 25.29 -6.61
N TRP A 139 -9.40 25.53 -6.69
CA TRP A 139 -8.36 24.76 -5.98
C TRP A 139 -8.49 24.76 -4.45
N LEU A 140 -9.06 25.84 -3.88
CA LEU A 140 -9.19 26.01 -2.43
C LEU A 140 -10.60 25.64 -1.91
N GLN A 141 -11.47 25.07 -2.75
CA GLN A 141 -12.87 24.86 -2.38
C GLN A 141 -13.12 23.55 -1.59
N ASP A 142 -12.13 22.66 -1.51
CA ASP A 142 -12.28 21.39 -0.78
C ASP A 142 -11.89 21.51 0.70
N PRO A 143 -12.61 20.80 1.60
CA PRO A 143 -12.25 20.75 3.00
C PRO A 143 -10.91 20.03 3.16
N TRP A 144 -9.98 20.68 3.86
CA TRP A 144 -8.67 20.08 4.10
C TRP A 144 -8.81 18.84 5.00
N PRO A 145 -7.90 17.86 4.90
CA PRO A 145 -7.93 16.66 5.75
C PRO A 145 -7.99 16.93 7.27
N TRP A 146 -7.50 18.08 7.73
CA TRP A 146 -7.57 18.50 9.14
C TRP A 146 -8.87 19.24 9.52
N GLU A 147 -9.69 19.66 8.56
CA GLU A 147 -10.97 20.34 8.80
C GLU A 147 -12.08 19.35 9.20
N PHE A 148 -11.93 18.07 8.85
CA PHE A 148 -12.87 17.01 9.24
C PHE A 148 -12.97 16.81 10.77
N GLY A 149 -12.00 17.28 11.55
CA GLY A 149 -12.00 17.20 13.02
C GLY A 149 -12.73 18.33 13.75
N GLN A 150 -13.03 19.46 13.09
CA GLN A 150 -13.56 20.65 13.78
C GLN A 150 -15.10 20.71 13.86
N ARG A 151 -15.83 19.88 13.10
CA ARG A 151 -17.31 19.83 13.12
C ARG A 151 -17.90 18.83 14.13
N GLY A 152 -17.07 18.22 14.99
CA GLY A 152 -17.51 17.36 16.10
C GLY A 152 -17.87 18.10 17.39
N GLY A 153 -17.77 19.43 17.42
CA GLY A 153 -18.20 20.28 18.53
C GLY A 153 -19.35 21.17 18.08
N SER A 154 -20.54 20.96 18.66
CA SER A 154 -21.74 21.74 18.44
C SER A 154 -21.50 23.25 18.42
N ARG A 155 -22.08 23.92 17.43
CA ARG A 155 -22.68 25.24 17.57
C ARG A 155 -24.04 25.22 16.89
#